data_AF-A0AAD2UVQ7-F1
#
_entry.id   AF-A0AAD2UVQ7-F1
#
_cell.length_a   1.000
_cell.length_b   1.000
_cell.length_c   1.000
_cell.angle_alpha   90.00
_cell.angle_beta   90.00
_cell.angle_gamma   90.00
#
_symmetry.space_group_name_H-M   'P 1'
#
loop_
_entity.id
_entity.type
_entity.pdbx_description
1 polymer ?
#
loop_
_entity_poly.entity_id
_entity_poly.type
_entity_poly.pdbx_seq_one_letter_code
_entity_poly.pdbx_strand_id
1 'polypeptide(L)'
;MTAINEIMNDSELANQAMEELSKCVNYPKIGAVISKNGFLLSTGFRGEVSGKHAERVAIEKLSVDQLQGATIYTTLEPCAEIHEGQREKSCCELIAESGISKVYIGVLDPNGKIYCKGMNFLRDNSLTVKLFSPTNRQKIESSTFKYDDFSAAIGSGKRRVRSVKNGKKFTVQFAKEDERKISFRLSPLSMPLDHIDLVAANDSVRLAPGIMDFSSIPDPMLYQDPSHYARLSEGEIAIISEPQSTMVLLVKLLEITPTDIFIQWEARNIRRS
;
A
#
# COMPACT_ATOMS: atom_id res chain seq x y z
N MET A 1 31.75 27.51 -15.37
CA MET A 1 30.43 27.83 -15.95
C MET A 1 29.39 27.49 -14.90
N THR A 2 28.97 28.48 -14.13
CA THR A 2 27.92 28.33 -13.12
C THR A 2 26.62 28.09 -13.87
N ALA A 3 26.01 26.92 -13.69
CA ALA A 3 24.70 26.63 -14.27
C ALA A 3 23.74 27.73 -13.81
N ILE A 4 23.10 28.38 -14.79
CA ILE A 4 21.99 29.28 -14.52
C ILE A 4 20.90 28.35 -13.96
N ASN A 5 20.68 28.39 -12.65
CA ASN A 5 19.58 27.64 -12.05
C ASN A 5 18.29 28.23 -12.62
N GLU A 6 17.66 27.52 -13.55
CA GLU A 6 16.36 27.88 -14.08
C GLU A 6 15.33 27.89 -12.93
N ILE A 7 14.50 28.93 -12.91
CA ILE A 7 13.38 29.01 -11.97
C ILE A 7 12.34 28.00 -12.45
N MET A 8 12.16 26.93 -11.68
CA MET A 8 11.22 25.88 -11.99
C MET A 8 9.86 26.19 -11.36
N ASN A 9 8.79 25.84 -12.07
CA ASN A 9 7.44 25.85 -11.50
C ASN A 9 7.14 24.58 -10.68
N ASP A 10 6.01 24.57 -9.96
CA ASP A 10 5.61 23.44 -9.12
C ASP A 10 5.48 22.12 -9.88
N SER A 11 5.07 22.15 -11.15
CA SER A 11 4.92 20.95 -11.96
C SER A 11 6.26 20.37 -12.39
N GLU A 12 7.23 21.23 -12.71
CA GLU A 12 8.60 20.84 -13.06
C GLU A 12 9.31 20.25 -11.83
N LEU A 13 9.16 20.86 -10.66
CA LEU A 13 9.70 20.34 -9.41
C LEU A 13 9.06 19.00 -9.01
N ALA A 14 7.75 18.84 -9.23
CA ALA A 14 7.08 17.56 -9.04
C ALA A 14 7.61 16.49 -10.00
N ASN A 15 7.91 16.84 -11.26
CA ASN A 15 8.54 15.92 -12.21
C ASN A 15 9.96 15.56 -11.77
N GLN A 16 10.73 16.53 -11.24
CA GLN A 16 12.07 16.24 -10.71
C GLN A 16 12.03 15.23 -9.56
N ALA A 17 11.04 15.34 -8.66
CA ALA A 17 10.83 14.33 -7.61
C ALA A 17 10.55 12.94 -8.19
N MET A 18 9.82 12.87 -9.31
CA MET A 18 9.55 11.60 -10.00
C MET A 18 10.80 11.04 -10.70
N GLU A 19 11.69 11.89 -11.20
CA GLU A 19 12.98 11.45 -11.72
C GLU A 19 13.85 10.84 -10.62
N GLU A 20 13.89 11.45 -9.43
CA GLU A 20 14.58 10.88 -8.27
C GLU A 20 13.96 9.53 -7.84
N LEU A 21 12.63 9.44 -7.85
CA LEU A 21 11.92 8.18 -7.62
C LEU A 21 12.34 7.07 -8.59
N SER A 22 12.64 7.40 -9.86
CA SER A 22 13.05 6.40 -10.86
C SER A 22 14.39 5.73 -10.54
N LYS A 23 15.26 6.39 -9.75
CA LYS A 23 16.56 5.88 -9.30
C LYS A 23 16.45 4.83 -8.19
N CYS A 24 15.29 4.71 -7.56
CA CYS A 24 15.05 3.73 -6.51
C CYS A 24 15.07 2.29 -7.04
N VAL A 25 15.88 1.44 -6.40
CA VAL A 25 15.94 0.00 -6.69
C VAL A 25 14.84 -0.78 -5.96
N ASN A 26 14.52 -0.36 -4.72
CA ASN A 26 13.61 -1.07 -3.83
C ASN A 26 12.23 -0.40 -3.72
N TYR A 27 11.19 -1.21 -3.53
CA TYR A 27 9.80 -0.75 -3.32
C TYR A 27 9.49 -0.55 -1.82
N PRO A 28 8.63 0.42 -1.43
CA PRO A 28 8.08 1.49 -2.27
C PRO A 28 9.18 2.44 -2.75
N LYS A 29 9.04 2.97 -3.96
CA LYS A 29 9.99 3.96 -4.51
C LYS A 29 9.58 5.37 -4.07
N ILE A 30 10.54 6.15 -3.58
CA ILE A 30 10.26 7.50 -3.05
C ILE A 30 11.34 8.43 -3.55
N GLY A 31 10.94 9.54 -4.16
CA GLY A 31 11.80 10.66 -4.51
C GLY A 31 11.32 11.92 -3.79
N ALA A 32 12.27 12.75 -3.40
CA ALA A 32 12.02 14.03 -2.75
C ALA A 32 12.93 15.11 -3.34
N VAL A 33 12.40 16.32 -3.49
CA VAL A 33 13.20 17.50 -3.85
C VAL A 33 12.83 18.67 -2.98
N ILE A 34 13.79 19.53 -2.68
CA ILE A 34 13.60 20.77 -1.92
C ILE A 34 13.92 21.93 -2.82
N SER A 35 13.02 22.92 -2.87
CA SER A 35 13.20 24.16 -3.61
C SER A 35 12.93 25.38 -2.75
N LYS A 36 13.48 26.52 -3.15
CA LYS A 36 13.17 27.83 -2.56
C LYS A 36 13.05 28.84 -3.68
N ASN A 37 11.91 29.52 -3.77
CA ASN A 37 11.62 30.49 -4.84
C ASN A 37 11.80 29.91 -6.26
N GLY A 38 11.43 28.64 -6.47
CA GLY A 38 11.58 27.95 -7.75
C GLY A 38 12.98 27.41 -8.04
N PHE A 39 13.99 27.73 -7.23
CA PHE A 39 15.33 27.16 -7.35
C PHE A 39 15.41 25.82 -6.65
N LEU A 40 15.80 24.78 -7.38
CA LEU A 40 16.11 23.47 -6.81
C LEU A 40 17.35 23.57 -5.91
N LEU A 41 17.21 23.20 -4.64
CA LEU A 41 18.29 23.24 -3.65
C LEU A 41 18.90 21.86 -3.39
N SER A 42 18.05 20.84 -3.33
CA SER A 42 18.46 19.49 -2.96
C SER A 42 17.49 18.46 -3.52
N THR A 43 18.01 17.25 -3.73
CA THR A 43 17.26 16.08 -4.15
C THR A 43 17.55 14.92 -3.20
N GLY A 44 16.67 13.93 -3.17
CA GLY A 44 16.86 12.70 -2.42
C GLY A 44 15.99 11.58 -2.97
N PHE A 45 16.48 10.35 -2.90
CA PHE A 45 15.68 9.17 -3.22
C PHE A 45 15.91 8.04 -2.23
N ARG A 46 14.93 7.15 -2.09
CA ARG A 46 15.04 6.02 -1.17
C ARG A 46 16.13 5.05 -1.64
N GLY A 47 17.08 4.79 -0.74
CA GLY A 47 18.25 3.96 -1.01
C GLY A 47 19.48 4.73 -1.46
N GLU A 48 19.42 6.06 -1.58
CA GLU A 48 20.60 6.90 -1.79
C GLU A 48 21.57 6.81 -0.61
N VAL A 49 21.04 6.94 0.61
CA VAL A 49 21.76 6.70 1.85
C VAL A 49 21.09 5.54 2.57
N SER A 50 21.89 4.53 2.92
CA SER A 50 21.38 3.32 3.58
C SER A 50 20.61 3.66 4.86
N GLY A 51 19.40 3.14 4.99
CA GLY A 51 18.54 3.33 6.17
C GLY A 51 17.80 4.67 6.23
N LYS A 52 17.97 5.59 5.27
CA LYS A 52 17.29 6.90 5.28
C LYS A 52 16.22 7.01 4.20
N HIS A 53 15.14 7.73 4.55
CA HIS A 53 14.07 8.09 3.61
C HIS A 53 14.49 9.25 2.70
N ALA A 54 13.83 9.38 1.55
CA ALA A 54 14.16 10.38 0.53
C ALA A 54 14.11 11.81 1.09
N GLU A 55 13.09 12.12 1.89
CA GLU A 55 12.90 13.43 2.51
C GLU A 55 14.06 13.78 3.44
N ARG A 56 14.50 12.81 4.25
CA ARG A 56 15.63 12.99 5.16
C ARG A 56 16.92 13.23 4.40
N VAL A 57 17.19 12.43 3.37
CA VAL A 57 18.37 12.61 2.52
C VAL A 57 18.38 14.00 1.88
N ALA A 58 17.23 14.48 1.38
CA ALA A 58 17.14 15.81 0.80
C ALA A 58 17.37 16.93 1.83
N ILE A 59 16.81 16.80 3.04
CA ILE A 59 16.93 17.79 4.13
C ILE A 59 18.36 17.87 4.65
N GLU A 60 19.02 16.73 4.91
CA GLU A 60 20.36 16.68 5.52
C GLU A 60 21.48 17.23 4.63
N LYS A 61 21.22 17.41 3.33
CA LYS A 61 22.15 18.07 2.39
C LYS A 61 22.16 19.59 2.51
N LEU A 62 21.23 20.18 3.27
CA LEU A 62 21.03 21.62 3.36
C LEU A 62 21.29 22.12 4.79
N SER A 63 21.69 23.39 4.90
CA SER A 63 21.73 24.08 6.19
C SER A 63 20.33 24.53 6.62
N VAL A 64 20.18 24.83 7.92
CA VAL A 64 18.92 25.36 8.49
C VAL A 64 18.47 26.64 7.76
N ASP A 65 19.40 27.54 7.43
CA ASP A 65 19.08 28.79 6.72
C ASP A 65 18.55 28.54 5.29
N GLN A 66 19.02 27.49 4.62
CA GLN A 66 18.54 27.11 3.29
C GLN A 66 17.12 26.54 3.37
N LEU A 67 16.82 25.78 4.42
CA LEU A 67 15.51 25.13 4.64
C LEU A 67 14.42 26.11 5.08
N GLN A 68 14.78 27.20 5.77
CA GLN A 68 13.81 28.18 6.26
C GLN A 68 12.97 28.76 5.12
N GLY A 69 11.65 28.55 5.15
CA GLY A 69 10.71 29.00 4.13
C GLY A 69 10.76 28.23 2.81
N ALA A 70 11.53 27.14 2.73
CA ALA A 70 11.59 26.28 1.55
C ALA A 70 10.29 25.48 1.34
N THR A 71 10.20 24.84 0.18
CA THR A 71 9.15 23.90 -0.22
C THR A 71 9.78 22.54 -0.46
N ILE A 72 9.18 21.47 0.07
CA ILE A 72 9.55 20.09 -0.26
C ILE A 72 8.47 19.45 -1.13
N TYR A 73 8.89 18.73 -2.16
CA TYR A 73 8.04 17.93 -3.04
C TYR A 73 8.45 16.48 -2.84
N THR A 74 7.57 15.66 -2.31
CA THR A 74 7.81 14.23 -2.08
C THR A 74 6.81 13.41 -2.89
N THR A 75 7.23 12.30 -3.48
CA THR A 75 6.36 11.47 -4.31
C THR A 75 5.39 10.63 -3.48
N LEU A 76 5.68 10.33 -2.21
CA LEU A 76 4.84 9.55 -1.31
C LEU A 76 4.56 10.36 -0.04
N GLU A 77 3.42 10.12 0.62
CA GLU A 77 3.12 10.72 1.92
C GLU A 77 4.24 10.47 2.93
N PRO A 78 4.80 11.53 3.56
CA PRO A 78 5.82 11.37 4.59
C PRO A 78 5.29 10.55 5.77
N CYS A 79 6.13 9.70 6.34
CA CYS A 79 5.72 8.93 7.51
C CYS A 79 5.44 9.84 8.72
N ALA A 80 4.27 9.63 9.35
CA ALA A 80 3.86 10.32 10.57
C ALA A 80 4.40 9.63 11.84
N GLU A 81 4.58 8.32 11.79
CA GLU A 81 5.02 7.49 12.92
C GLU A 81 6.37 6.82 12.62
N ILE A 82 7.08 6.45 13.68
CA ILE A 82 8.32 5.68 13.62
C ILE A 82 7.96 4.21 13.38
N HIS A 83 8.42 3.63 12.27
CA HIS A 83 8.22 2.22 11.98
C HIS A 83 9.20 1.33 12.75
N GLU A 84 8.88 0.05 12.93
CA GLU A 84 9.80 -0.93 13.52
C GLU A 84 11.15 -0.93 12.77
N GLY A 85 12.22 -0.48 13.45
CA GLY A 85 13.58 -0.37 12.90
C GLY A 85 14.01 1.04 12.49
N GLN A 86 13.11 2.02 12.45
CA GLN A 86 13.47 3.43 12.26
C GLN A 86 13.98 4.00 13.59
N ARG A 87 15.26 4.40 13.63
CA ARG A 87 15.92 4.93 14.85
C ARG A 87 15.83 6.44 14.99
N GLU A 88 15.31 7.12 13.98
CA GLU A 88 15.30 8.58 13.87
C GLU A 88 13.85 9.10 13.80
N LYS A 89 13.65 10.39 14.10
CA LYS A 89 12.36 11.08 14.04
C LYS A 89 11.59 10.78 12.75
N SER A 90 10.25 10.86 12.81
CA SER A 90 9.41 10.66 11.63
C SER A 90 9.72 11.71 10.55
N CYS A 91 9.42 11.41 9.28
CA CYS A 91 9.65 12.38 8.21
C CYS A 91 8.78 13.63 8.40
N CYS A 92 7.56 13.46 8.89
CA CYS A 92 6.67 14.57 9.25
C CYS A 92 7.26 15.47 10.33
N GLU A 93 7.77 14.89 11.43
CA GLU A 93 8.44 15.65 12.50
C GLU A 93 9.67 16.39 11.98
N LEU A 94 10.52 15.70 11.19
CA LEU A 94 11.71 16.31 10.61
C LEU A 94 11.36 17.51 9.72
N ILE A 95 10.32 17.38 8.87
CA ILE A 95 9.87 18.47 8.01
C ILE A 95 9.35 19.63 8.85
N ALA A 96 8.51 19.37 9.86
CA ALA A 96 7.95 20.41 10.72
C ALA A 96 9.02 21.19 11.49
N GLU A 97 10.07 20.50 11.96
CA GLU A 97 11.18 21.13 12.71
C GLU A 97 12.22 21.82 11.80
N SER A 98 12.25 21.50 10.50
CA SER A 98 13.29 21.98 9.58
C SER A 98 13.15 23.43 9.12
N GLY A 99 12.02 24.07 9.40
CA GLY A 99 11.70 25.42 8.89
C GLY A 99 11.09 25.45 7.48
N ILE A 100 10.83 24.28 6.87
CA ILE A 100 10.06 24.16 5.63
C ILE A 100 8.63 24.67 5.85
N SER A 101 8.12 25.47 4.90
CA SER A 101 6.79 26.10 5.02
C SER A 101 5.71 25.43 4.16
N LYS A 102 6.13 24.70 3.12
CA LYS A 102 5.23 24.12 2.12
C LYS A 102 5.64 22.69 1.78
N VAL A 103 4.66 21.82 1.65
CA VAL A 103 4.84 20.40 1.29
C VAL A 103 3.92 20.06 0.13
N TYR A 104 4.48 19.53 -0.94
CA TYR A 104 3.72 18.93 -2.04
C TYR A 104 3.88 17.40 -1.95
N ILE A 105 2.75 16.69 -1.93
CA ILE A 105 2.71 15.23 -1.83
C ILE A 105 2.24 14.66 -3.16
N GLY A 106 2.95 13.66 -3.67
CA GLY A 106 2.55 12.88 -4.83
C GLY A 106 1.33 12.04 -4.52
N VAL A 107 1.51 10.83 -4.02
CA VAL A 107 0.41 9.94 -3.62
C VAL A 107 0.34 9.81 -2.12
N LEU A 108 -0.89 9.70 -1.59
CA LEU A 108 -1.09 9.35 -0.18
C LEU A 108 -0.70 7.90 0.06
N ASP A 109 -0.23 7.58 1.26
CA ASP A 109 0.17 6.20 1.55
C ASP A 109 -1.08 5.31 1.61
N PRO A 110 -1.15 4.25 0.80
CA PRO A 110 -2.30 3.34 0.80
C PRO A 110 -2.50 2.52 2.08
N ASN A 111 -1.50 2.44 2.93
CA ASN A 111 -1.59 1.76 4.21
C ASN A 111 -2.61 2.49 5.10
N GLY A 112 -3.70 1.82 5.49
CA GLY A 112 -4.79 2.41 6.28
C GLY A 112 -4.32 2.97 7.62
N LYS A 113 -3.21 2.44 8.15
CA LYS A 113 -2.56 2.95 9.37
C LYS A 113 -1.84 4.28 9.18
N ILE A 114 -1.52 4.67 7.95
CA ILE A 114 -0.74 5.87 7.61
C ILE A 114 -1.58 6.86 6.81
N TYR A 115 -2.54 6.39 6.02
CA TYR A 115 -3.36 7.18 5.11
C TYR A 115 -3.86 8.48 5.75
N CYS A 116 -3.47 9.61 5.14
CA CYS A 116 -3.77 10.98 5.58
C CYS A 116 -3.18 11.39 6.94
N LYS A 117 -2.57 10.51 7.73
CA LYS A 117 -1.98 10.91 9.03
C LYS A 117 -0.81 11.87 8.83
N GLY A 118 0.04 11.62 7.83
CA GLY A 118 1.19 12.48 7.56
C GLY A 118 0.76 13.83 7.02
N MET A 119 -0.19 13.83 6.08
CA MET A 119 -0.79 15.07 5.57
C MET A 119 -1.46 15.89 6.68
N ASN A 120 -2.23 15.25 7.58
CA ASN A 120 -2.90 15.94 8.68
C ASN A 120 -1.90 16.49 9.68
N PHE A 121 -0.91 15.69 10.11
CA PHE A 121 0.16 16.14 11.00
C PHE A 121 0.84 17.42 10.49
N LEU A 122 1.18 17.46 9.20
CA LEU A 122 1.85 18.63 8.61
C LEU A 122 0.94 19.86 8.60
N ARG A 123 -0.36 19.69 8.33
CA ARG A 123 -1.35 20.78 8.39
C ARG A 123 -1.55 21.29 9.82
N ASP A 124 -1.63 20.39 10.79
CA ASP A 124 -1.80 20.71 12.21
C ASP A 124 -0.58 21.48 12.76
N ASN A 125 0.61 21.24 12.19
CA ASN A 125 1.82 22.00 12.45
C ASN A 125 1.95 23.28 11.61
N SER A 126 0.87 23.77 10.99
CA SER A 126 0.80 25.02 10.22
C SER A 126 1.61 25.04 8.91
N LEU A 127 1.94 23.89 8.32
CA LEU A 127 2.53 23.83 6.98
C LEU A 127 1.44 23.83 5.90
N THR A 128 1.73 24.50 4.78
CA THR A 128 0.84 24.43 3.61
C THR A 128 1.06 23.13 2.87
N VAL A 129 0.04 22.26 2.84
CA VAL A 129 0.12 20.96 2.16
C VAL A 129 -0.74 20.93 0.89
N LYS A 130 -0.13 20.58 -0.24
CA LYS A 130 -0.77 20.42 -1.55
C LYS A 130 -0.48 19.05 -2.15
N LEU A 131 -1.29 18.65 -3.13
CA LEU A 131 -1.10 17.40 -3.88
C LEU A 131 -0.56 17.67 -5.28
N PHE A 132 0.17 16.71 -5.84
CA PHE A 132 0.56 16.73 -7.25
C PHE A 132 -0.66 16.62 -8.17
N SER A 133 -0.47 16.95 -9.45
CA SER A 133 -1.53 16.82 -10.47
C SER A 133 -2.05 15.36 -10.55
N PRO A 134 -3.35 15.13 -10.84
CA PRO A 134 -3.90 13.78 -10.95
C PRO A 134 -3.09 12.85 -11.87
N THR A 135 -2.60 13.37 -12.99
CA THR A 135 -1.76 12.64 -13.95
C THR A 135 -0.44 12.18 -13.32
N ASN A 136 0.24 13.05 -12.58
CA ASN A 136 1.49 12.68 -11.91
C ASN A 136 1.24 11.69 -10.78
N ARG A 137 0.15 11.84 -10.03
CA ARG A 137 -0.25 10.89 -8.99
C ARG A 137 -0.47 9.49 -9.53
N GLN A 138 -1.17 9.33 -10.67
CA GLN A 138 -1.37 8.03 -11.30
C GLN A 138 -0.05 7.37 -11.77
N LYS A 139 0.88 8.17 -12.32
CA LYS A 139 2.21 7.70 -12.73
C LYS A 139 3.05 7.26 -11.53
N ILE A 140 3.04 8.05 -10.45
CA ILE A 140 3.71 7.72 -9.21
C ILE A 140 3.13 6.44 -8.64
N GLU A 141 1.81 6.33 -8.54
CA GLU A 141 1.14 5.16 -7.98
C GLU A 141 1.51 3.85 -8.69
N SER A 142 1.53 3.87 -10.03
CA SER A 142 1.85 2.69 -10.84
C SER A 142 3.33 2.31 -10.83
N SER A 143 4.24 3.26 -10.57
CA SER A 143 5.69 3.04 -10.52
C SER A 143 6.24 2.83 -9.11
N THR A 144 5.60 3.40 -8.08
CA THR A 144 6.00 3.38 -6.67
C THR A 144 5.68 2.06 -6.00
N PHE A 145 4.61 1.42 -6.42
CA PHE A 145 4.07 0.25 -5.77
C PHE A 145 4.07 -0.92 -6.74
N LYS A 146 4.78 -1.98 -6.37
CA LYS A 146 4.63 -3.26 -7.04
C LYS A 146 3.33 -3.89 -6.56
N TYR A 147 2.27 -3.70 -7.32
CA TYR A 147 1.08 -4.53 -7.17
C TYR A 147 1.36 -5.83 -7.91
N ASP A 148 1.66 -6.90 -7.17
CA ASP A 148 1.73 -8.22 -7.79
C ASP A 148 0.45 -8.47 -8.59
N ASP A 149 0.59 -9.20 -9.71
CA ASP A 149 -0.58 -9.63 -10.44
C ASP A 149 -1.39 -10.58 -9.55
N PHE A 150 -2.46 -10.03 -8.96
CA PHE A 150 -3.45 -10.73 -8.15
C PHE A 150 -4.28 -11.73 -8.98
N SER A 151 -3.82 -12.19 -10.14
CA SER A 151 -4.51 -13.20 -10.94
C SER A 151 -4.22 -14.61 -10.45
N ALA A 152 -3.01 -14.86 -9.91
CA ALA A 152 -2.56 -16.19 -9.53
C ALA A 152 -1.65 -16.24 -8.29
N ALA A 153 -1.72 -17.33 -7.53
CA ALA A 153 -0.78 -17.70 -6.48
C ALA A 153 -0.64 -19.23 -6.38
N ILE A 154 0.44 -19.69 -5.71
CA ILE A 154 0.70 -21.10 -5.43
C ILE A 154 0.83 -21.27 -3.90
N GLY A 155 0.21 -22.31 -3.35
CA GLY A 155 0.27 -22.63 -1.92
C GLY A 155 -0.46 -21.62 -1.04
N SER A 156 0.04 -21.41 0.18
CA SER A 156 -0.49 -20.47 1.19
C SER A 156 0.26 -19.13 1.15
N GLY A 157 -0.37 -18.04 1.57
CA GLY A 157 0.29 -16.73 1.53
C GLY A 157 -0.52 -15.56 2.05
N LYS A 158 0.06 -14.37 1.90
CA LYS A 158 -0.56 -13.06 2.18
C LYS A 158 -0.43 -12.18 0.95
N ARG A 159 -1.40 -11.30 0.71
CA ARG A 159 -1.32 -10.36 -0.41
C ARG A 159 -2.14 -9.09 -0.16
N ARG A 160 -1.62 -7.98 -0.68
CA ARG A 160 -2.32 -6.70 -0.80
C ARG A 160 -2.97 -6.61 -2.18
N VAL A 161 -4.24 -6.26 -2.22
CA VAL A 161 -5.04 -6.11 -3.43
C VAL A 161 -5.54 -4.68 -3.51
N ARG A 162 -5.34 -4.01 -4.64
CA ARG A 162 -5.93 -2.69 -4.86
C ARG A 162 -7.46 -2.81 -4.92
N SER A 163 -8.16 -1.94 -4.19
CA SER A 163 -9.64 -1.83 -4.25
C SER A 163 -10.12 -1.49 -5.67
N VAL A 164 -9.34 -0.76 -6.48
CA VAL A 164 -9.63 -0.52 -7.91
C VAL A 164 -9.60 -1.79 -8.78
N LYS A 165 -9.05 -2.91 -8.29
CA LYS A 165 -9.13 -4.24 -8.94
C LYS A 165 -10.33 -5.05 -8.43
N ASN A 166 -11.37 -4.39 -7.93
CA ASN A 166 -12.65 -4.98 -7.53
C ASN A 166 -13.15 -6.00 -8.58
N GLY A 167 -13.54 -7.19 -8.14
CA GLY A 167 -14.11 -8.22 -8.99
C GLY A 167 -13.09 -8.96 -9.86
N LYS A 168 -11.78 -8.64 -9.77
CA LYS A 168 -10.75 -9.40 -10.48
C LYS A 168 -10.69 -10.83 -9.93
N LYS A 169 -10.71 -11.80 -10.85
CA LYS A 169 -10.56 -13.22 -10.52
C LYS A 169 -9.13 -13.50 -10.04
N PHE A 170 -9.03 -14.16 -8.89
CA PHE A 170 -7.79 -14.65 -8.31
C PHE A 170 -7.84 -16.16 -8.19
N THR A 171 -6.78 -16.82 -8.62
CA THR A 171 -6.68 -18.28 -8.68
C THR A 171 -5.53 -18.75 -7.80
N VAL A 172 -5.80 -19.64 -6.86
CA VAL A 172 -4.77 -20.28 -6.04
C VAL A 172 -4.61 -21.72 -6.50
N GLN A 173 -3.38 -22.10 -6.87
CA GLN A 173 -2.98 -23.47 -7.18
C GLN A 173 -2.37 -24.11 -5.93
N PHE A 174 -2.64 -25.39 -5.68
CA PHE A 174 -2.18 -26.06 -4.46
C PHE A 174 -0.64 -26.11 -4.35
N ALA A 175 0.03 -26.60 -5.41
CA ALA A 175 1.49 -26.67 -5.53
C ALA A 175 1.88 -26.49 -7.01
N LYS A 176 3.16 -26.25 -7.29
CA LYS A 176 3.65 -25.96 -8.65
C LYS A 176 3.41 -27.15 -9.61
N GLU A 177 3.52 -28.37 -9.10
CA GLU A 177 3.34 -29.63 -9.82
C GLU A 177 1.90 -30.18 -9.71
N ASP A 178 0.98 -29.47 -9.06
CA ASP A 178 -0.40 -29.92 -8.79
C ASP A 178 -1.41 -29.13 -9.62
N GLU A 179 -2.28 -29.80 -10.37
CA GLU A 179 -3.24 -29.14 -11.26
C GLU A 179 -4.44 -28.51 -10.55
N ARG A 180 -4.69 -28.88 -9.28
CA ARG A 180 -5.85 -28.40 -8.50
C ARG A 180 -5.73 -26.91 -8.22
N LYS A 181 -6.81 -26.19 -8.53
CA LYS A 181 -6.92 -24.74 -8.43
C LYS A 181 -8.27 -24.36 -7.87
N ILE A 182 -8.30 -23.32 -7.04
CA ILE A 182 -9.54 -22.68 -6.58
C ILE A 182 -9.50 -21.23 -7.02
N SER A 183 -10.63 -20.74 -7.53
CA SER A 183 -10.77 -19.34 -7.94
C SER A 183 -11.79 -18.59 -7.11
N PHE A 184 -11.48 -17.36 -6.75
CA PHE A 184 -12.43 -16.45 -6.10
C PHE A 184 -12.23 -15.01 -6.54
N ARG A 185 -13.17 -14.16 -6.16
CA ARG A 185 -13.16 -12.71 -6.38
C ARG A 185 -13.44 -12.01 -5.07
N LEU A 186 -12.89 -10.82 -4.96
CA LEU A 186 -13.12 -9.91 -3.85
C LEU A 186 -13.91 -8.72 -4.39
N SER A 187 -15.09 -8.53 -3.84
CA SER A 187 -16.04 -7.52 -4.26
C SER A 187 -16.32 -6.55 -3.10
N PRO A 188 -15.56 -5.46 -2.94
CA PRO A 188 -15.88 -4.42 -1.98
C PRO A 188 -17.26 -3.85 -2.23
N LEU A 189 -18.00 -3.63 -1.15
CA LEU A 189 -19.31 -3.01 -1.17
C LEU A 189 -19.20 -1.47 -1.17
N SER A 190 -20.29 -0.79 -1.54
CA SER A 190 -20.35 0.67 -1.54
C SER A 190 -20.01 1.24 -0.16
N MET A 191 -19.35 2.41 -0.14
CA MET A 191 -18.87 3.08 1.08
C MET A 191 -19.94 3.18 2.18
N PRO A 192 -19.58 2.98 3.46
CA PRO A 192 -18.23 2.72 3.98
C PRO A 192 -17.71 1.31 3.62
N LEU A 193 -16.39 1.19 3.42
CA LEU A 193 -15.72 -0.08 3.12
C LEU A 193 -15.45 -0.87 4.41
N ASP A 194 -16.52 -1.30 5.07
CA ASP A 194 -16.49 -2.11 6.30
C ASP A 194 -16.52 -3.62 6.04
N HIS A 195 -17.06 -4.02 4.87
CA HIS A 195 -17.21 -5.40 4.47
C HIS A 195 -16.74 -5.64 3.03
N ILE A 196 -16.37 -6.89 2.75
CA ILE A 196 -16.10 -7.39 1.41
C ILE A 196 -16.85 -8.67 1.14
N ASP A 197 -17.45 -8.79 -0.05
CA ASP A 197 -18.00 -10.05 -0.49
C ASP A 197 -16.89 -10.88 -1.16
N LEU A 198 -16.55 -12.01 -0.55
CA LEU A 198 -15.77 -13.05 -1.19
C LEU A 198 -16.70 -13.95 -1.98
N VAL A 199 -16.50 -14.02 -3.30
CA VAL A 199 -17.35 -14.78 -4.21
C VAL A 199 -16.53 -15.88 -4.89
N ALA A 200 -17.02 -17.11 -4.87
CA ALA A 200 -16.40 -18.24 -5.58
C ALA A 200 -17.44 -19.02 -6.38
N ALA A 201 -17.18 -20.29 -6.69
CA ALA A 201 -18.17 -21.15 -7.35
C ALA A 201 -19.44 -21.31 -6.50
N ASN A 202 -20.57 -21.64 -7.14
CA ASN A 202 -21.82 -21.88 -6.42
C ASN A 202 -21.64 -22.99 -5.38
N ASP A 203 -22.26 -22.79 -4.22
CA ASP A 203 -22.27 -23.72 -3.08
C ASP A 203 -20.86 -24.17 -2.63
N SER A 204 -19.86 -23.30 -2.80
CA SER A 204 -18.47 -23.59 -2.44
C SER A 204 -17.95 -22.76 -1.28
N VAL A 205 -18.63 -21.67 -0.91
CA VAL A 205 -18.15 -20.72 0.11
C VAL A 205 -18.91 -20.92 1.42
N ARG A 206 -18.19 -20.93 2.54
CA ARG A 206 -18.73 -20.95 3.90
C ARG A 206 -18.05 -19.87 4.74
N LEU A 207 -18.78 -19.28 5.69
CA LEU A 207 -18.19 -18.37 6.67
C LEU A 207 -17.78 -19.16 7.92
N ALA A 208 -16.65 -18.81 8.53
CA ALA A 208 -16.24 -19.33 9.83
C ALA A 208 -16.49 -18.27 10.92
N PRO A 209 -17.70 -18.21 11.50
CA PRO A 209 -18.07 -17.13 12.41
C PRO A 209 -17.28 -17.20 13.71
N GLY A 210 -16.79 -16.04 14.18
CA GLY A 210 -16.08 -15.91 15.47
C GLY A 210 -14.68 -16.54 15.53
N ILE A 211 -14.19 -17.12 14.42
CA ILE A 211 -12.84 -17.67 14.33
C ILE A 211 -11.95 -16.71 13.55
N MET A 212 -10.84 -16.32 14.18
CA MET A 212 -9.90 -15.35 13.60
C MET A 212 -8.60 -15.99 13.14
N ASP A 213 -8.28 -17.22 13.57
CA ASP A 213 -7.02 -17.90 13.25
C ASP A 213 -7.25 -19.22 12.54
N PHE A 214 -6.48 -19.47 11.47
CA PHE A 214 -6.59 -20.70 10.68
C PHE A 214 -6.34 -21.97 11.49
N SER A 215 -5.45 -21.92 12.49
CA SER A 215 -5.17 -23.06 13.38
C SER A 215 -6.38 -23.50 14.20
N SER A 216 -7.34 -22.60 14.44
CA SER A 216 -8.58 -22.88 15.17
C SER A 216 -9.64 -23.56 14.30
N ILE A 217 -9.34 -23.80 13.01
CA ILE A 217 -10.18 -24.53 12.06
C ILE A 217 -9.48 -25.85 11.75
N PRO A 218 -9.44 -26.86 12.63
CA PRO A 218 -8.72 -28.11 12.34
C PRO A 218 -9.33 -28.88 11.16
N ASP A 219 -10.66 -28.88 11.06
CA ASP A 219 -11.41 -29.49 9.95
C ASP A 219 -12.35 -28.45 9.31
N PRO A 220 -12.01 -27.92 8.12
CA PRO A 220 -12.85 -26.97 7.41
C PRO A 220 -14.20 -27.54 6.94
N MET A 221 -14.36 -28.87 6.90
CA MET A 221 -15.60 -29.52 6.45
C MET A 221 -16.70 -29.53 7.50
N LEU A 222 -16.39 -29.18 8.75
CA LEU A 222 -17.39 -29.05 9.82
C LEU A 222 -18.32 -27.84 9.65
N TYR A 223 -17.92 -26.86 8.84
CA TYR A 223 -18.72 -25.67 8.58
C TYR A 223 -19.82 -26.04 7.58
N GLN A 224 -21.08 -25.89 8.01
CA GLN A 224 -22.25 -26.20 7.20
C GLN A 224 -22.72 -24.94 6.44
N ASP A 225 -23.78 -25.07 5.63
CA ASP A 225 -24.40 -23.96 4.89
C ASP A 225 -23.54 -23.35 3.77
N PRO A 226 -23.26 -24.11 2.70
CA PRO A 226 -22.57 -23.59 1.54
C PRO A 226 -23.38 -22.48 0.84
N SER A 227 -22.67 -21.48 0.33
CA SER A 227 -23.18 -20.35 -0.43
C SER A 227 -22.29 -20.09 -1.65
N HIS A 228 -22.73 -19.18 -2.51
CA HIS A 228 -21.93 -18.64 -3.62
C HIS A 228 -21.01 -17.48 -3.17
N TYR A 229 -21.26 -16.91 -1.98
CA TYR A 229 -20.44 -15.86 -1.39
C TYR A 229 -20.41 -15.93 0.13
N ALA A 230 -19.40 -15.30 0.73
CA ALA A 230 -19.36 -14.95 2.14
C ALA A 230 -18.99 -13.47 2.28
N ARG A 231 -19.73 -12.75 3.12
CA ARG A 231 -19.40 -11.39 3.51
C ARG A 231 -18.40 -11.44 4.67
N LEU A 232 -17.28 -10.76 4.51
CA LEU A 232 -16.20 -10.73 5.49
C LEU A 232 -16.00 -9.32 6.04
N SER A 233 -15.98 -9.23 7.37
CA SER A 233 -15.38 -8.14 8.14
C SER A 233 -13.91 -8.42 8.44
N GLU A 234 -13.20 -7.38 8.88
CA GLU A 234 -11.80 -7.50 9.29
C GLU A 234 -11.60 -8.65 10.30
N GLY A 235 -10.68 -9.55 9.95
CA GLY A 235 -10.29 -10.72 10.72
C GLY A 235 -11.13 -11.98 10.45
N GLU A 236 -12.30 -11.87 9.81
CA GLU A 236 -13.14 -13.03 9.50
C GLU A 236 -12.53 -13.92 8.40
N ILE A 237 -12.91 -15.20 8.43
CA ILE A 237 -12.41 -16.24 7.53
C ILE A 237 -13.56 -16.81 6.70
N ALA A 238 -13.38 -16.82 5.38
CA ALA A 238 -14.16 -17.64 4.46
C ALA A 238 -13.43 -18.96 4.16
N ILE A 239 -14.19 -20.03 4.00
CA ILE A 239 -13.73 -21.34 3.58
C ILE A 239 -14.29 -21.60 2.18
N ILE A 240 -13.42 -21.90 1.23
CA ILE A 240 -13.80 -22.23 -0.14
C ILE A 240 -13.46 -23.70 -0.39
N SER A 241 -14.47 -24.50 -0.68
CA SER A 241 -14.32 -25.92 -1.00
C SER A 241 -15.30 -26.30 -2.11
N GLU A 242 -14.76 -26.56 -3.30
CA GLU A 242 -15.57 -26.95 -4.46
C GLU A 242 -15.97 -28.43 -4.36
N PRO A 243 -17.22 -28.82 -4.69
CA PRO A 243 -17.72 -30.20 -4.50
C PRO A 243 -16.90 -31.32 -5.15
N GLN A 244 -16.04 -31.06 -6.14
CA GLN A 244 -15.22 -32.09 -6.79
C GLN A 244 -13.73 -32.02 -6.39
N SER A 245 -13.35 -31.06 -5.54
CA SER A 245 -11.97 -30.81 -5.17
C SER A 245 -11.64 -31.31 -3.77
N THR A 246 -10.50 -31.99 -3.61
CA THR A 246 -9.89 -32.29 -2.31
C THR A 246 -9.05 -31.11 -1.78
N MET A 247 -8.90 -30.06 -2.58
CA MET A 247 -8.31 -28.81 -2.12
C MET A 247 -9.39 -27.97 -1.42
N VAL A 248 -9.01 -27.34 -0.32
CA VAL A 248 -9.80 -26.31 0.37
C VAL A 248 -8.93 -25.08 0.54
N LEU A 249 -9.54 -23.90 0.42
CA LEU A 249 -8.87 -22.64 0.64
C LEU A 249 -9.53 -21.89 1.79
N LEU A 250 -8.78 -21.59 2.84
CA LEU A 250 -9.20 -20.64 3.86
C LEU A 250 -8.72 -19.27 3.43
N VAL A 251 -9.58 -18.25 3.46
CA VAL A 251 -9.24 -16.88 3.12
C VAL A 251 -9.69 -15.97 4.25
N LYS A 252 -8.71 -15.33 4.90
CA LYS A 252 -8.91 -14.35 5.96
C LYS A 252 -8.81 -12.95 5.38
N LEU A 253 -9.75 -12.10 5.73
CA LEU A 253 -9.61 -10.67 5.54
C LEU A 253 -8.75 -10.09 6.66
N LEU A 254 -7.61 -9.47 6.35
CA LEU A 254 -6.73 -8.88 7.35
C LEU A 254 -7.06 -7.43 7.66
N GLU A 255 -7.40 -6.64 6.64
CA GLU A 255 -7.68 -5.20 6.73
C GLU A 255 -8.35 -4.75 5.41
N ILE A 256 -9.31 -3.83 5.48
CA ILE A 256 -9.84 -3.10 4.31
C ILE A 256 -9.56 -1.61 4.51
N THR A 257 -9.01 -0.98 3.48
CA THR A 257 -8.81 0.47 3.40
C THR A 257 -9.51 1.00 2.15
N PRO A 258 -9.69 2.34 2.03
CA PRO A 258 -10.26 2.93 0.82
C PRO A 258 -9.56 2.54 -0.48
N THR A 259 -8.27 2.21 -0.42
CA THR A 259 -7.45 1.92 -1.60
C THR A 259 -7.03 0.46 -1.71
N ASP A 260 -7.05 -0.30 -0.62
CA ASP A 260 -6.45 -1.63 -0.56
C ASP A 260 -7.23 -2.60 0.32
N ILE A 261 -7.12 -3.87 -0.02
CA ILE A 261 -7.67 -5.01 0.71
C ILE A 261 -6.49 -5.93 1.00
N PHE A 262 -6.28 -6.25 2.27
CA PHE A 262 -5.23 -7.16 2.70
C PHE A 262 -5.86 -8.50 3.02
N ILE A 263 -5.36 -9.57 2.38
CA ILE A 263 -5.83 -10.92 2.64
C ILE A 263 -4.69 -11.85 3.02
N GLN A 264 -5.05 -12.89 3.75
CA GLN A 264 -4.24 -14.09 3.97
C GLN A 264 -5.03 -15.29 3.48
N TRP A 265 -4.36 -16.29 2.89
CA TRP A 265 -4.98 -17.56 2.58
C TRP A 265 -4.12 -18.74 2.99
N GLU A 266 -4.79 -19.87 3.24
CA GLU A 266 -4.17 -21.14 3.51
C GLU A 266 -4.79 -22.22 2.63
N ALA A 267 -3.96 -22.82 1.77
CA ALA A 267 -4.35 -23.96 0.96
C ALA A 267 -4.20 -25.24 1.78
N ARG A 268 -5.26 -26.03 1.85
CA ARG A 268 -5.31 -27.31 2.58
C ARG A 268 -5.77 -28.42 1.69
N ASN A 269 -5.38 -29.63 2.07
CA ASN A 269 -5.88 -30.86 1.48
C ASN A 269 -6.82 -31.53 2.49
N ILE A 270 -8.03 -31.86 2.06
CA ILE A 270 -9.00 -32.61 2.85
C ILE A 270 -9.11 -34.03 2.31
N ARG A 271 -9.43 -34.97 3.20
CA ARG A 271 -9.86 -36.31 2.80
C ARG A 271 -11.37 -36.27 2.62
N ARG A 272 -11.85 -36.71 1.46
CA ARG A 272 -13.27 -37.01 1.27
C ARG A 272 -13.42 -38.52 1.45
N SER A 273 -14.27 -38.92 2.40
CA SER A 273 -14.67 -40.31 2.62
C SER A 273 -15.41 -40.87 1.43
#